data_AF-A0A8H5KRF1-F1
#
_entry.id   AF-A0A8H5KRF1-F1
#
_cell.length_a   1.000
_cell.length_b   1.000
_cell.length_c   1.000
_cell.angle_alpha   90.00
_cell.angle_beta   90.00
_cell.angle_gamma   90.00
#
_symmetry.space_group_name_H-M   'P 1'
#
loop_
_entity.id
_entity.type
_entity.pdbx_description
1 polymer ?
#
loop_
_entity_poly.entity_id
_entity_poly.type
_entity_poly.pdbx_seq_one_letter_code
_entity_poly.pdbx_strand_id
1 'polypeptide(L)'
;MTIPANFKSKVTITHITTATAIVDIDDVKFITDPIFDEAPQSHDRSQAIGLKPGEFFLTMQEGPAIPIRQFPIIDCILLSHEDHVDNLDETGRQLLIGRRTITTPDGAKNLAEYPGICAIEPWQTLEFRLGGEEWSITGVPCVHVPGGEVTGFLLHKESFGYSPDGRPNVVYFTGDTPKSPSGFVQITRGGEDAVKMMEVLEADMLVPMHFESWSHFTQGSKDLKDIFGSGGLMDKVKWLSSGKQVRIV
;
A
#
# COMPACT_ATOMS: atom_id res chain seq x y z
N MET A 1 9.56 -12.00 -18.40
CA MET A 1 8.25 -12.54 -18.81
C MET A 1 7.36 -11.38 -19.20
N THR A 2 6.45 -11.60 -20.13
CA THR A 2 5.48 -10.60 -20.61
C THR A 2 4.18 -10.75 -19.86
N ILE A 3 3.56 -9.62 -19.50
CA ILE A 3 2.20 -9.55 -18.93
C ILE A 3 1.27 -10.52 -19.68
N PRO A 4 0.43 -11.32 -18.98
CA PRO A 4 -0.42 -12.31 -19.62
C PRO A 4 -1.23 -11.70 -20.78
N ALA A 5 -1.26 -12.37 -21.93
CA ALA A 5 -1.91 -11.84 -23.13
C ALA A 5 -3.43 -11.60 -22.93
N ASN A 6 -4.04 -12.27 -21.96
CA ASN A 6 -5.44 -12.10 -21.57
C ASN A 6 -5.67 -10.97 -20.56
N PHE A 7 -4.61 -10.38 -19.97
CA PHE A 7 -4.75 -9.19 -19.15
C PHE A 7 -5.00 -7.99 -20.07
N LYS A 8 -6.24 -7.46 -20.06
CA LYS A 8 -6.68 -6.38 -20.97
C LYS A 8 -6.83 -5.03 -20.28
N SER A 9 -6.53 -4.95 -19.00
CA SER A 9 -6.64 -3.72 -18.22
C SER A 9 -5.40 -2.85 -18.35
N LYS A 10 -5.59 -1.54 -18.20
CA LYS A 10 -4.52 -0.57 -18.03
C LYS A 10 -4.37 -0.30 -16.54
N VAL A 11 -3.14 -0.34 -16.03
CA VAL A 11 -2.84 0.07 -14.65
C VAL A 11 -1.83 1.20 -14.69
N THR A 12 -2.18 2.31 -14.05
CA THR A 12 -1.25 3.41 -13.80
C THR A 12 -1.19 3.72 -12.33
N ILE A 13 -0.01 4.12 -11.85
CA ILE A 13 0.21 4.46 -10.46
C ILE A 13 0.80 5.86 -10.39
N THR A 14 0.25 6.69 -9.51
CA THR A 14 0.81 8.00 -9.13
C THR A 14 1.21 7.94 -7.67
N HIS A 15 2.52 7.90 -7.41
CA HIS A 15 3.04 7.97 -6.05
C HIS A 15 2.81 9.38 -5.48
N ILE A 16 2.25 9.48 -4.28
CA ILE A 16 2.01 10.75 -3.61
C ILE A 16 3.12 10.99 -2.59
N THR A 17 3.27 10.07 -1.65
CA THR A 17 4.30 10.02 -0.60
C THR A 17 4.30 8.64 0.04
N THR A 18 5.39 8.22 0.69
CA THR A 18 5.49 6.99 1.51
C THR A 18 4.69 5.77 1.00
N ALA A 19 3.55 5.49 1.65
CA ALA A 19 2.60 4.42 1.37
C ALA A 19 1.47 4.85 0.44
N THR A 20 1.28 6.17 0.30
CA THR A 20 0.18 6.80 -0.41
C THR A 20 0.43 6.82 -1.91
N ALA A 21 -0.38 6.06 -2.63
CA ALA A 21 -0.40 6.08 -4.09
C ALA A 21 -1.83 6.01 -4.62
N ILE A 22 -2.08 6.71 -5.73
CA ILE A 22 -3.30 6.53 -6.51
C ILE A 22 -3.03 5.41 -7.51
N VAL A 23 -3.80 4.33 -7.42
CA VAL A 23 -3.80 3.21 -8.37
C VAL A 23 -5.03 3.36 -9.25
N ASP A 24 -4.83 3.76 -10.50
CA ASP A 24 -5.88 3.93 -11.49
C ASP A 24 -5.90 2.70 -12.42
N ILE A 25 -7.00 1.96 -12.37
CA ILE A 25 -7.24 0.75 -13.14
C ILE A 25 -8.52 0.94 -13.96
N ASP A 26 -8.36 1.07 -15.27
CA ASP A 26 -9.48 1.31 -16.20
C ASP A 26 -10.45 2.40 -15.70
N ASP A 27 -9.90 3.54 -15.27
CA ASP A 27 -10.58 4.73 -14.73
C ASP A 27 -11.15 4.59 -13.31
N VAL A 28 -11.12 3.41 -12.70
CA VAL A 28 -11.40 3.21 -11.26
C VAL A 28 -10.16 3.54 -10.45
N LYS A 29 -10.29 4.51 -9.53
CA LYS A 29 -9.17 5.06 -8.75
C LYS A 29 -9.23 4.57 -7.31
N PHE A 30 -8.28 3.73 -6.96
CA PHE A 30 -7.99 3.37 -5.59
C PHE A 30 -6.95 4.34 -5.03
N ILE A 31 -7.00 4.59 -3.73
CA ILE A 31 -5.88 5.20 -3.00
C ILE A 31 -5.45 4.31 -1.85
N THR A 32 -4.15 4.16 -1.66
CA THR A 32 -3.56 3.42 -0.55
C THR A 32 -3.20 4.38 0.58
N ASP A 33 -3.37 3.95 1.83
CA ASP A 33 -2.76 4.55 3.04
C ASP A 33 -2.60 6.08 2.97
N PRO A 34 -3.71 6.85 3.06
CA PRO A 34 -3.73 8.28 2.71
C PRO A 34 -3.04 9.17 3.76
N ILE A 35 -1.95 9.82 3.36
CA ILE A 35 -1.15 10.77 4.15
C ILE A 35 -1.02 12.07 3.34
N PHE A 36 -1.36 13.21 3.95
CA PHE A 36 -1.30 14.52 3.28
C PHE A 36 -0.82 15.68 4.17
N ASP A 37 -0.33 15.42 5.37
CA ASP A 37 0.27 16.43 6.22
C ASP A 37 1.47 17.08 5.49
N GLU A 38 1.69 18.37 5.75
CA GLU A 38 2.79 19.10 5.12
C GLU A 38 4.11 18.79 5.83
N ALA A 39 5.19 18.58 5.07
CA ALA A 39 6.52 18.39 5.62
C ALA A 39 7.31 19.72 5.67
N PRO A 40 8.31 19.85 6.57
CA PRO A 40 8.71 18.85 7.56
C PRO A 40 7.77 18.82 8.76
N GLN A 41 7.44 17.62 9.23
CA GLN A 41 6.63 17.43 10.43
C GLN A 41 7.22 16.32 11.29
N SER A 42 7.34 16.57 12.59
CA SER A 42 7.85 15.61 13.56
C SER A 42 6.75 15.20 14.52
N HIS A 43 6.61 13.89 14.70
CA HIS A 43 5.61 13.28 15.56
C HIS A 43 6.31 12.63 16.75
N ASP A 44 6.04 13.12 17.96
CA ASP A 44 6.48 12.46 19.18
C ASP A 44 5.78 11.09 19.29
N ARG A 45 6.57 10.03 19.35
CA ARG A 45 6.14 8.64 19.46
C ARG A 45 6.70 7.96 20.69
N SER A 46 7.28 8.72 21.63
CA SER A 46 7.81 8.18 22.87
C SER A 46 6.81 7.31 23.62
N GLN A 47 5.56 7.77 23.77
CA GLN A 47 4.54 7.04 24.52
C GLN A 47 4.19 5.69 23.89
N ALA A 48 4.20 5.60 22.56
CA ALA A 48 3.88 4.36 21.83
C ALA A 48 4.90 3.24 22.10
N ILE A 49 6.11 3.59 22.55
CA ILE A 49 7.18 2.65 22.87
C ILE A 49 7.60 2.69 24.35
N GLY A 50 6.77 3.29 25.23
CA GLY A 50 7.00 3.33 26.67
C GLY A 50 8.09 4.28 27.15
N LEU A 51 8.48 5.26 26.34
CA LEU A 51 9.47 6.30 26.65
C LEU A 51 8.80 7.59 27.16
N LYS A 52 9.61 8.51 27.72
CA LYS A 52 9.11 9.83 28.15
C LYS A 52 8.87 10.74 26.95
N PRO A 53 7.87 11.64 26.99
CA PRO A 53 7.65 12.61 25.92
C PRO A 53 8.95 13.35 25.53
N GLY A 54 9.22 13.42 24.23
CA GLY A 54 10.41 14.07 23.66
C GLY A 54 11.65 13.20 23.49
N GLU A 55 11.57 11.89 23.74
CA GLU A 55 12.69 10.93 23.60
C GLU A 55 12.75 10.23 22.24
N PHE A 56 11.62 10.11 21.52
CA PHE A 56 11.56 9.47 20.20
C PHE A 56 10.61 10.20 19.25
N PHE A 57 11.13 10.59 18.09
CA PHE A 57 10.38 11.29 17.05
C PHE A 57 10.45 10.54 15.73
N LEU A 58 9.31 10.44 15.05
CA LEU A 58 9.24 10.10 13.63
C LEU A 58 9.11 11.41 12.84
N THR A 59 10.03 11.64 11.90
CA THR A 59 10.02 12.88 11.10
C THR A 59 9.74 12.54 9.65
N MET A 60 8.67 13.14 9.13
CA MET A 60 8.38 13.21 7.71
C MET A 60 9.24 14.31 7.10
N GLN A 61 10.09 13.93 6.15
CA GLN A 61 11.07 14.81 5.50
C GLN A 61 10.51 15.48 4.25
N GLU A 62 9.64 14.78 3.52
CA GLU A 62 9.02 15.25 2.28
C GLU A 62 7.50 15.10 2.36
N GLY A 63 6.79 16.14 1.94
CA GLY A 63 5.33 16.18 1.95
C GLY A 63 4.74 15.51 0.71
N PRO A 64 3.39 15.41 0.63
CA PRO A 64 2.72 14.83 -0.53
C PRO A 64 3.03 15.61 -1.80
N ALA A 65 3.43 14.92 -2.87
CA ALA A 65 3.76 15.55 -4.15
C ALA A 65 2.55 16.19 -4.86
N ILE A 66 1.33 15.77 -4.49
CA ILE A 66 0.08 16.36 -4.95
C ILE A 66 -0.75 16.65 -3.69
N PRO A 67 -1.27 17.87 -3.49
CA PRO A 67 -2.11 18.17 -2.34
C PRO A 67 -3.50 17.55 -2.52
N ILE A 68 -4.13 17.16 -1.41
CA ILE A 68 -5.47 16.53 -1.37
C ILE A 68 -6.54 17.26 -2.20
N ARG A 69 -6.45 18.60 -2.31
CA ARG A 69 -7.41 19.43 -3.07
C ARG A 69 -7.32 19.28 -4.59
N GLN A 70 -6.22 18.73 -5.10
CA GLN A 70 -5.99 18.49 -6.53
C GLN A 70 -6.31 17.04 -6.93
N PHE A 71 -6.85 16.24 -6.02
CA PHE A 71 -7.05 14.82 -6.27
C PHE A 71 -8.21 14.58 -7.24
N PRO A 72 -8.09 13.55 -8.08
CA PRO A 72 -9.25 13.05 -8.81
C PRO A 72 -10.26 12.46 -7.82
N ILE A 73 -11.45 12.13 -8.32
CA ILE A 73 -12.44 11.35 -7.57
C ILE A 73 -11.81 9.98 -7.24
N ILE A 74 -11.76 9.63 -5.95
CA ILE A 74 -11.25 8.35 -5.46
C ILE A 74 -12.39 7.37 -5.19
N ASP A 75 -12.49 6.28 -5.92
CA ASP A 75 -13.61 5.34 -5.80
C ASP A 75 -13.55 4.50 -4.52
N CYS A 76 -12.34 4.12 -4.08
CA CYS A 76 -12.14 3.29 -2.89
C CYS A 76 -10.79 3.55 -2.24
N ILE A 77 -10.78 3.50 -0.91
CA ILE A 77 -9.57 3.60 -0.08
C ILE A 77 -9.19 2.21 0.39
N LEU A 78 -7.93 1.83 0.15
CA LEU A 78 -7.31 0.60 0.61
C LEU A 78 -6.38 0.97 1.76
N LEU A 79 -6.83 0.77 2.99
CA LEU A 79 -6.12 1.18 4.19
C LEU A 79 -5.57 -0.07 4.88
N SER A 80 -4.25 -0.23 4.91
CA SER A 80 -3.64 -1.42 5.50
C SER A 80 -3.85 -1.51 7.01
N HIS A 81 -3.80 -0.36 7.69
CA HIS A 81 -4.06 -0.12 9.12
C HIS A 81 -4.16 1.39 9.38
N GLU A 82 -4.77 1.78 10.49
CA GLU A 82 -5.15 3.16 10.81
C GLU A 82 -4.41 3.78 12.00
N ASP A 83 -3.63 2.98 12.73
CA ASP A 83 -2.98 3.34 13.99
C ASP A 83 -1.58 3.93 13.81
N HIS A 84 -1.06 3.94 12.58
CA HIS A 84 0.21 4.55 12.21
C HIS A 84 0.02 5.81 11.35
N VAL A 85 0.74 6.88 11.69
CA VAL A 85 0.63 8.18 10.98
C VAL A 85 1.31 8.22 9.63
N ASP A 86 2.23 7.29 9.40
CA ASP A 86 2.86 7.03 8.12
C ASP A 86 2.01 6.12 7.22
N ASN A 87 0.75 5.84 7.60
CA ASN A 87 -0.26 5.19 6.77
C ASN A 87 -1.63 5.92 6.79
N LEU A 88 -1.94 6.65 7.87
CA LEU A 88 -3.13 7.50 7.96
C LEU A 88 -2.91 8.67 8.92
N ASP A 89 -2.80 9.88 8.37
CA ASP A 89 -2.71 11.11 9.17
C ASP A 89 -4.07 11.82 9.33
N GLU A 90 -4.06 12.94 10.06
CA GLU A 90 -5.27 13.71 10.33
C GLU A 90 -5.88 14.30 9.05
N THR A 91 -5.04 14.74 8.12
CA THR A 91 -5.51 15.27 6.83
C THR A 91 -6.10 14.16 5.96
N GLY A 92 -5.51 12.96 5.97
CA GLY A 92 -5.93 11.75 5.26
C GLY A 92 -7.27 11.22 5.74
N ARG A 93 -7.56 11.34 7.04
CA ARG A 93 -8.88 11.02 7.62
C ARG A 93 -10.03 11.78 6.96
N GLN A 94 -9.77 12.97 6.41
CA GLN A 94 -10.78 13.74 5.67
C GLN A 94 -11.23 13.03 4.38
N LEU A 95 -10.38 12.22 3.74
CA LEU A 95 -10.78 11.43 2.56
C LEU A 95 -11.76 10.32 2.91
N LEU A 96 -11.80 9.83 4.16
CA LEU A 96 -12.71 8.76 4.56
C LEU A 96 -14.18 9.23 4.53
N ILE A 97 -14.41 10.54 4.60
CA ILE A 97 -15.75 11.13 4.58
C ILE A 97 -16.42 10.88 3.22
N GLY A 98 -17.44 10.00 3.23
CA GLY A 98 -18.22 9.69 2.03
C GLY A 98 -17.51 8.76 1.04
N ARG A 99 -16.39 8.14 1.42
CA ARG A 99 -15.68 7.16 0.59
C ARG A 99 -15.74 5.78 1.22
N ARG A 100 -15.79 4.76 0.36
CA ARG A 100 -15.64 3.37 0.78
C ARG A 100 -14.18 3.15 1.19
N THR A 101 -13.97 2.70 2.42
CA THR A 101 -12.63 2.37 2.94
C THR A 101 -12.63 0.94 3.41
N ILE A 102 -11.67 0.16 2.95
CA ILE A 102 -11.50 -1.24 3.35
C ILE A 102 -10.26 -1.31 4.23
N THR A 103 -10.40 -1.90 5.41
CA THR A 103 -9.33 -2.01 6.41
C THR A 103 -9.52 -3.25 7.28
N THR A 104 -8.60 -3.48 8.21
CA THR A 104 -8.65 -4.54 9.24
C THR A 104 -9.92 -4.47 10.09
N PRO A 105 -10.32 -5.57 10.76
CA PRO A 105 -11.44 -5.56 11.70
C PRO A 105 -11.27 -4.56 12.85
N ASP A 106 -10.09 -4.45 13.48
CA ASP A 106 -9.88 -3.45 14.53
C ASP A 106 -9.89 -2.02 13.97
N GLY A 107 -9.33 -1.81 12.77
CA GLY A 107 -9.40 -0.52 12.11
C GLY A 107 -10.81 -0.09 11.76
N ALA A 108 -11.66 -1.03 11.33
CA ALA A 108 -13.07 -0.75 11.09
C ALA A 108 -13.82 -0.37 12.35
N LYS A 109 -13.47 -0.98 13.48
CA LYS A 109 -14.01 -0.65 14.81
C LYS A 109 -13.54 0.73 15.28
N ASN A 110 -12.25 1.06 15.11
CA ASN A 110 -11.68 2.34 15.52
C ASN A 110 -12.15 3.51 14.64
N LEU A 111 -12.53 3.23 13.39
CA LEU A 111 -13.05 4.20 12.43
C LEU A 111 -14.58 4.16 12.28
N ALA A 112 -15.31 3.56 13.23
CA ALA A 112 -16.75 3.33 13.12
C ALA A 112 -17.60 4.61 12.99
N GLU A 113 -17.05 5.80 13.27
CA GLU A 113 -17.70 7.08 13.02
C GLU A 113 -17.85 7.43 11.54
N TYR A 114 -17.02 6.84 10.67
CA TYR A 114 -17.09 7.03 9.22
C TYR A 114 -18.06 6.00 8.61
N PRO A 115 -19.10 6.43 7.87
CA PRO A 115 -20.15 5.52 7.41
C PRO A 115 -19.72 4.55 6.30
N GLY A 116 -18.58 4.80 5.66
CA GLY A 116 -18.09 4.04 4.50
C GLY A 116 -17.08 2.94 4.82
N ILE A 117 -16.80 2.68 6.11
CA ILE A 117 -15.77 1.71 6.51
C ILE A 117 -16.27 0.28 6.40
N CYS A 118 -15.44 -0.57 5.79
CA CYS A 118 -15.67 -2.00 5.61
C CYS A 118 -14.51 -2.77 6.24
N ALA A 119 -14.80 -3.62 7.22
CA ALA A 119 -13.84 -4.59 7.71
C ALA A 119 -13.60 -5.67 6.64
N ILE A 120 -12.35 -6.13 6.51
CA ILE A 120 -11.99 -7.32 5.75
C ILE A 120 -11.19 -8.28 6.63
N GLU A 121 -11.73 -9.47 6.84
CA GLU A 121 -11.05 -10.55 7.56
C GLU A 121 -9.93 -11.17 6.71
N PRO A 122 -8.92 -11.80 7.33
CA PRO A 122 -7.93 -12.59 6.61
C PRO A 122 -8.56 -13.58 5.63
N TRP A 123 -8.20 -13.48 4.36
CA TRP A 123 -8.70 -14.28 3.24
C TRP A 123 -10.19 -14.11 2.91
N GLN A 124 -10.87 -13.16 3.53
CA GLN A 124 -12.21 -12.78 3.11
C GLN A 124 -12.14 -12.04 1.79
N THR A 125 -13.03 -12.39 0.87
CA THR A 125 -13.28 -11.64 -0.36
C THR A 125 -14.54 -10.82 -0.19
N LEU A 126 -14.44 -9.52 -0.48
CA LEU A 126 -15.56 -8.60 -0.57
C LEU A 126 -15.82 -8.28 -2.04
N GLU A 127 -17.10 -8.29 -2.42
CA GLU A 127 -17.53 -7.96 -3.78
C GLU A 127 -18.08 -6.53 -3.83
N PHE A 128 -17.61 -5.74 -4.79
CA PHE A 128 -18.04 -4.36 -4.98
C PHE A 128 -18.30 -4.04 -6.44
N ARG A 129 -19.24 -3.12 -6.65
CA ARG A 129 -19.44 -2.49 -7.95
C ARG A 129 -18.78 -1.12 -7.96
N LEU A 130 -17.68 -0.97 -8.69
CA LEU A 130 -16.91 0.28 -8.83
C LEU A 130 -16.74 0.58 -10.33
N GLY A 131 -16.93 1.84 -10.74
CA GLY A 131 -16.84 2.24 -12.16
C GLY A 131 -17.83 1.52 -13.10
N GLY A 132 -18.86 0.85 -12.56
CA GLY A 132 -19.79 0.04 -13.36
C GLY A 132 -19.32 -1.39 -13.64
N GLU A 133 -18.21 -1.83 -13.05
CA GLU A 133 -17.69 -3.19 -13.12
C GLU A 133 -17.76 -3.86 -11.74
N GLU A 134 -17.78 -5.19 -11.73
CA GLU A 134 -17.67 -5.99 -10.51
C GLU A 134 -16.20 -6.21 -10.15
N TRP A 135 -15.90 -6.05 -8.87
CA TRP A 135 -14.58 -6.17 -8.29
C TRP A 135 -14.61 -7.12 -7.11
N SER A 136 -13.65 -8.04 -7.08
CA SER A 136 -13.38 -8.88 -5.93
C SER A 136 -12.14 -8.37 -5.22
N ILE A 137 -12.25 -8.06 -3.93
CA ILE A 137 -11.15 -7.57 -3.09
C ILE A 137 -10.94 -8.57 -1.97
N THR A 138 -9.79 -9.24 -1.95
CA THR A 138 -9.44 -10.23 -0.92
C THR A 138 -8.42 -9.66 0.07
N GLY A 139 -8.73 -9.77 1.36
CA GLY A 139 -7.82 -9.39 2.44
C GLY A 139 -6.69 -10.41 2.58
N VAL A 140 -5.44 -9.94 2.58
CA VAL A 140 -4.26 -10.79 2.77
C VAL A 140 -3.73 -10.52 4.17
N PRO A 141 -3.62 -11.54 5.05
CA PRO A 141 -3.07 -11.32 6.38
C PRO A 141 -1.62 -10.85 6.31
N CYS A 142 -1.34 -9.80 7.06
CA CYS A 142 -0.01 -9.26 7.28
C CYS A 142 0.27 -9.24 8.79
N VAL A 143 1.54 -9.18 9.19
CA VAL A 143 1.92 -9.17 10.62
C VAL A 143 2.90 -8.04 10.84
N HIS A 144 2.47 -6.89 11.36
CA HIS A 144 3.27 -5.67 11.53
C HIS A 144 4.15 -5.68 12.78
N VAL A 145 3.52 -6.05 13.89
CA VAL A 145 4.14 -6.37 15.18
C VAL A 145 3.38 -7.54 15.76
N PRO A 146 3.93 -8.31 16.72
CA PRO A 146 3.16 -9.34 17.40
C PRO A 146 1.87 -8.75 18.01
N GLY A 147 0.71 -9.09 17.42
CA GLY A 147 -0.60 -8.57 17.83
C GLY A 147 -1.10 -7.32 17.10
N GLY A 148 -0.30 -6.72 16.20
CA GLY A 148 -0.75 -5.61 15.35
C GLY A 148 -1.46 -6.13 14.10
N GLU A 149 -2.67 -5.64 13.84
CA GLU A 149 -3.44 -6.01 12.66
C GLU A 149 -3.03 -5.16 11.47
N VAL A 150 -2.55 -5.80 10.41
CA VAL A 150 -2.37 -5.19 9.09
C VAL A 150 -2.95 -6.10 8.03
N THR A 151 -3.48 -5.50 6.96
CA THR A 151 -3.99 -6.24 5.81
C THR A 151 -3.37 -5.74 4.50
N GLY A 152 -3.11 -6.67 3.59
CA GLY A 152 -2.89 -6.40 2.18
C GLY A 152 -4.17 -6.66 1.37
N PHE A 153 -4.17 -6.28 0.09
CA PHE A 153 -5.34 -6.43 -0.77
C PHE A 153 -4.96 -7.06 -2.11
N LEU A 154 -5.62 -8.16 -2.45
CA LEU A 154 -5.67 -8.67 -3.83
C LEU A 154 -6.90 -8.07 -4.51
N LEU A 155 -6.68 -7.32 -5.58
CA LEU A 155 -7.74 -6.80 -6.42
C LEU A 155 -7.88 -7.69 -7.65
N HIS A 156 -9.10 -8.11 -7.95
CA HIS A 156 -9.45 -8.82 -9.17
C HIS A 156 -10.69 -8.22 -9.82
N LYS A 157 -10.69 -8.22 -11.15
CA LYS A 157 -11.90 -8.10 -11.97
C LYS A 157 -11.75 -8.95 -13.23
N GLU A 158 -12.86 -9.27 -13.86
CA GLU A 158 -12.91 -10.24 -14.97
C GLU A 158 -11.93 -9.91 -16.12
N SER A 159 -11.72 -8.63 -16.44
CA SER A 159 -10.80 -8.22 -17.51
C SER A 159 -9.31 -8.45 -17.22
N PHE A 160 -8.95 -8.80 -15.98
CA PHE A 160 -7.60 -9.26 -15.66
C PHE A 160 -7.36 -10.67 -16.21
N GLY A 161 -8.42 -11.46 -16.36
CA GLY A 161 -8.34 -12.86 -16.78
C GLY A 161 -7.76 -13.77 -15.69
N TYR A 162 -7.38 -14.97 -16.11
CA TYR A 162 -6.91 -16.05 -15.24
C TYR A 162 -5.59 -16.62 -15.78
N SER A 163 -4.75 -17.11 -14.88
CA SER A 163 -3.55 -17.87 -15.21
C SER A 163 -3.90 -19.24 -15.81
N PRO A 164 -2.95 -19.93 -16.46
CA PRO A 164 -3.20 -21.26 -17.06
C PRO A 164 -3.65 -22.33 -16.06
N ASP A 165 -3.31 -22.20 -14.78
CA ASP A 165 -3.77 -23.07 -13.70
C ASP A 165 -5.13 -22.67 -13.11
N GLY A 166 -5.80 -21.67 -13.70
CA GLY A 166 -7.16 -21.24 -13.37
C GLY A 166 -7.26 -20.24 -12.22
N ARG A 167 -6.15 -19.72 -11.69
CA ARG A 167 -6.18 -18.68 -10.64
C ARG A 167 -6.45 -17.31 -11.26
N PRO A 168 -7.13 -16.40 -10.56
CA PRO A 168 -7.34 -15.04 -11.05
C PRO A 168 -6.00 -14.30 -11.16
N ASN A 169 -5.84 -13.53 -12.24
CA ASN A 169 -4.80 -12.50 -12.29
C ASN A 169 -5.20 -11.36 -11.35
N VAL A 170 -4.25 -10.77 -10.63
CA VAL A 170 -4.52 -9.82 -9.55
C VAL A 170 -3.55 -8.65 -9.55
N VAL A 171 -4.00 -7.52 -9.01
CA VAL A 171 -3.10 -6.46 -8.51
C VAL A 171 -2.99 -6.65 -7.00
N TYR A 172 -1.78 -6.85 -6.50
CA TYR A 172 -1.54 -7.07 -5.07
C TYR A 172 -0.93 -5.82 -4.42
N PHE A 173 -1.67 -5.20 -3.50
CA PHE A 173 -1.13 -4.25 -2.54
C PHE A 173 -0.70 -5.02 -1.28
N THR A 174 0.59 -5.00 -0.98
CA THR A 174 1.13 -5.83 0.12
C THR A 174 0.71 -5.35 1.50
N GLY A 175 0.31 -4.08 1.64
CA GLY A 175 0.21 -3.42 2.94
C GLY A 175 1.57 -3.34 3.65
N ASP A 176 1.55 -2.76 4.84
CA ASP A 176 2.73 -2.54 5.65
C ASP A 176 3.13 -3.81 6.40
N THR A 177 3.79 -4.71 5.66
CA THR A 177 4.10 -6.06 6.15
C THR A 177 5.59 -6.22 6.39
N PRO A 178 6.06 -6.45 7.60
CA PRO A 178 7.38 -6.98 7.83
C PRO A 178 7.46 -8.48 7.66
N LYS A 179 8.69 -8.95 7.59
CA LYS A 179 9.05 -10.31 7.93
C LYS A 179 10.23 -10.27 8.88
N SER A 180 10.03 -10.53 10.17
CA SER A 180 11.15 -10.75 11.09
C SER A 180 11.28 -12.24 11.42
N PRO A 181 12.42 -12.89 11.12
CA PRO A 181 12.75 -14.19 11.69
C PRO A 181 13.36 -14.13 13.10
N SER A 182 13.80 -12.97 13.62
CA SER A 182 14.21 -12.72 15.02
C SER A 182 15.10 -11.47 15.12
N GLY A 183 14.91 -10.67 16.19
CA GLY A 183 15.89 -9.67 16.69
C GLY A 183 16.02 -8.38 15.88
N PHE A 184 15.62 -7.25 16.48
CA PHE A 184 15.25 -5.97 15.86
C PHE A 184 13.99 -6.08 14.98
N VAL A 185 12.96 -5.31 15.31
CA VAL A 185 11.66 -5.39 14.65
C VAL A 185 11.76 -4.65 13.33
N GLN A 186 12.07 -5.38 12.27
CA GLN A 186 11.70 -4.96 10.92
C GLN A 186 10.17 -4.85 10.90
N ILE A 187 9.65 -3.68 10.51
CA ILE A 187 8.22 -3.37 10.46
C ILE A 187 7.66 -3.29 9.03
N THR A 188 8.49 -3.35 7.98
CA THR A 188 8.05 -3.40 6.57
C THR A 188 8.93 -4.35 5.73
N ARG A 189 8.52 -4.72 4.51
CA ARG A 189 9.31 -5.65 3.68
C ARG A 189 10.59 -4.98 3.19
N GLY A 190 11.73 -5.63 3.42
CA GLY A 190 13.00 -5.21 2.83
C GLY A 190 13.15 -5.69 1.38
N GLY A 191 14.18 -5.21 0.69
CA GLY A 191 14.43 -5.57 -0.72
C GLY A 191 14.52 -7.08 -0.97
N GLU A 192 15.20 -7.83 -0.09
CA GLU A 192 15.34 -9.30 -0.22
C GLU A 192 14.01 -10.04 -0.08
N ASP A 193 13.11 -9.54 0.76
CA ASP A 193 11.77 -10.10 0.92
C ASP A 193 10.91 -9.88 -0.31
N ALA A 194 11.07 -8.73 -0.97
CA ALA A 194 10.43 -8.46 -2.24
C ALA A 194 10.96 -9.39 -3.35
N VAL A 195 12.28 -9.68 -3.38
CA VAL A 195 12.84 -10.66 -4.32
C VAL A 195 12.19 -12.03 -4.14
N LYS A 196 12.18 -12.53 -2.89
CA LYS A 196 11.59 -13.83 -2.58
C LYS A 196 10.09 -13.89 -2.88
N MET A 197 9.36 -12.80 -2.66
CA MET A 197 7.95 -12.72 -2.98
C MET A 197 7.71 -12.82 -4.49
N MET A 198 8.51 -12.13 -5.30
CA MET A 198 8.42 -12.20 -6.76
C MET A 198 8.70 -13.61 -7.28
N GLU A 199 9.61 -14.35 -6.64
CA GLU A 199 9.89 -15.75 -6.96
C GLU A 199 8.72 -16.67 -6.57
N VAL A 200 8.21 -16.57 -5.34
CA VAL A 200 7.17 -17.47 -4.81
C VAL A 200 5.81 -17.23 -5.46
N LEU A 201 5.46 -15.97 -5.71
CA LEU A 201 4.19 -15.60 -6.36
C LEU A 201 4.27 -15.68 -7.89
N GLU A 202 5.47 -15.88 -8.44
CA GLU A 202 5.74 -15.79 -9.88
C GLU A 202 5.24 -14.46 -10.49
N ALA A 203 5.26 -13.37 -9.72
CA ALA A 203 4.69 -12.10 -10.12
C ALA A 203 5.39 -11.49 -11.35
N ASP A 204 4.61 -10.83 -12.20
CA ASP A 204 5.09 -10.25 -13.45
C ASP A 204 5.80 -8.92 -13.26
N MET A 205 5.27 -8.09 -12.36
CA MET A 205 5.69 -6.71 -12.14
C MET A 205 5.83 -6.39 -10.65
N LEU A 206 6.85 -5.61 -10.29
CA LEU A 206 7.10 -5.10 -8.94
C LEU A 206 7.12 -3.57 -8.95
N VAL A 207 6.38 -2.95 -8.02
CA VAL A 207 6.40 -1.51 -7.79
C VAL A 207 6.84 -1.26 -6.35
N PRO A 208 8.13 -0.93 -6.11
CA PRO A 208 8.58 -0.61 -4.76
C PRO A 208 7.98 0.72 -4.31
N MET A 209 7.52 0.77 -3.06
CA MET A 209 7.03 1.96 -2.35
C MET A 209 7.44 1.85 -0.87
N HIS A 210 7.17 2.87 -0.06
CA HIS A 210 7.42 2.82 1.39
C HIS A 210 8.89 2.62 1.81
N PHE A 211 9.82 3.26 1.09
CA PHE A 211 11.27 3.17 1.37
C PHE A 211 11.97 4.54 1.47
N GLU A 212 11.23 5.65 1.32
CA GLU A 212 11.73 7.03 1.34
C GLU A 212 10.72 7.96 2.03
N SER A 213 11.12 9.19 2.37
CA SER A 213 10.29 10.28 2.95
C SER A 213 10.17 10.31 4.49
N TRP A 214 10.51 9.25 5.22
CA TRP A 214 10.52 9.24 6.69
C TRP A 214 11.88 8.87 7.28
N SER A 215 12.20 9.43 8.44
CA SER A 215 13.49 9.27 9.12
C SER A 215 13.81 7.84 9.60
N HIS A 216 12.82 6.96 9.64
CA HIS A 216 12.99 5.61 10.15
C HIS A 216 13.35 4.57 9.06
N PHE A 217 13.30 4.94 7.77
CA PHE A 217 13.68 4.03 6.70
C PHE A 217 15.19 3.75 6.71
N THR A 218 15.53 2.47 6.64
CA THR A 218 16.92 1.98 6.68
C THR A 218 17.43 1.51 5.32
N GLN A 219 16.57 1.43 4.30
CA GLN A 219 16.92 1.11 2.91
C GLN A 219 16.30 2.16 1.98
N GLY A 220 17.10 2.78 1.12
CA GLY A 220 16.63 3.77 0.14
C GLY A 220 16.63 3.24 -1.31
N SER A 221 16.31 4.09 -2.29
CA SER A 221 16.26 3.69 -3.71
C SER A 221 17.54 3.01 -4.20
N LYS A 222 18.71 3.46 -3.74
CA LYS A 222 20.01 2.89 -4.15
C LYS A 222 20.16 1.43 -3.69
N ASP A 223 19.88 1.16 -2.42
CA ASP A 223 20.01 -0.18 -1.85
C ASP A 223 19.05 -1.15 -2.55
N LEU A 224 17.81 -0.72 -2.78
CA LEU A 224 16.81 -1.52 -3.50
C LEU A 224 17.22 -1.81 -4.95
N LYS A 225 17.84 -0.84 -5.66
CA LYS A 225 18.37 -1.08 -7.02
C LYS A 225 19.47 -2.13 -7.03
N ASP A 226 20.38 -2.08 -6.07
CA ASP A 226 21.47 -3.06 -5.97
C ASP A 226 20.91 -4.47 -5.64
N ILE A 227 19.93 -4.56 -4.74
CA ILE A 227 19.27 -5.82 -4.37
C ILE A 227 18.47 -6.39 -5.54
N PHE A 228 17.62 -5.58 -6.19
CA PHE A 228 16.81 -6.05 -7.34
C PHE A 228 17.67 -6.36 -8.56
N GLY A 229 18.78 -5.65 -8.74
CA GLY A 229 19.82 -5.97 -9.72
C GLY A 229 20.41 -7.36 -9.48
N SER A 230 20.84 -7.62 -8.26
CA SER A 230 21.41 -8.91 -7.85
C SER A 230 20.40 -10.05 -7.93
N GLY A 231 19.13 -9.77 -7.66
CA GLY A 231 18.01 -10.72 -7.79
C GLY A 231 17.47 -10.89 -9.22
N GLY A 232 18.04 -10.23 -10.22
CA GLY A 232 17.60 -10.36 -11.62
C GLY A 232 16.20 -9.81 -11.91
N LEU A 233 15.71 -8.87 -11.10
CA LEU A 233 14.34 -8.34 -11.19
C LEU A 233 14.23 -7.02 -11.96
N MET A 234 15.33 -6.42 -12.42
CA MET A 234 15.31 -5.06 -12.96
C MET A 234 14.32 -4.84 -14.13
N ASP A 235 14.09 -5.86 -14.96
CA ASP A 235 13.12 -5.80 -16.06
C ASP A 235 11.65 -5.86 -15.59
N LYS A 236 11.42 -6.33 -14.37
CA LYS A 236 10.10 -6.43 -13.72
C LYS A 236 9.80 -5.23 -12.82
N VAL A 237 10.79 -4.42 -12.45
CA VAL A 237 10.62 -3.29 -11.54
C VAL A 237 10.15 -2.04 -12.28
N LYS A 238 9.05 -1.43 -11.80
CA LYS A 238 8.62 -0.08 -12.22
C LYS A 238 8.86 0.90 -11.08
N TRP A 239 9.85 1.75 -11.28
CA TRP A 239 10.13 2.84 -10.35
C TRP A 239 9.14 3.98 -10.55
N LEU A 240 8.59 4.47 -9.45
CA LEU A 240 7.72 5.63 -9.44
C LEU A 240 8.55 6.90 -9.23
N SER A 241 7.98 8.04 -9.64
CA SER A 241 8.46 9.35 -9.25
C SER A 241 7.29 10.10 -8.63
N SER A 242 7.49 10.68 -7.45
CA SER A 242 6.41 11.37 -6.72
C SER A 242 5.73 12.41 -7.60
N GLY A 243 4.40 12.40 -7.59
CA GLY A 243 3.53 13.28 -8.37
C GLY A 243 3.42 12.96 -9.87
N LYS A 244 4.14 11.96 -10.39
CA LYS A 244 4.08 11.56 -11.79
C LYS A 244 3.29 10.27 -11.94
N GLN A 245 2.33 10.27 -12.87
CA GLN A 245 1.64 9.06 -13.28
C GLN A 245 2.59 8.17 -14.10
N VAL A 246 2.72 6.91 -13.70
CA VAL A 246 3.53 5.90 -14.37
C VAL A 246 2.62 4.78 -14.85
N ARG A 247 2.77 4.37 -16.12
CA ARG A 247 2.09 3.19 -16.66
C ARG A 247 2.83 1.91 -16.26
N ILE A 248 2.11 0.99 -15.62
CA ILE A 248 2.63 -0.30 -15.19
C ILE A 248 2.39 -1.35 -16.28
N VAL A 249 1.14 -1.44 -16.76
CA VAL A 249 0.66 -2.31 -17.84
C VAL A 249 -0.26 -1.54 -18.80
#